data_AF-A0A0F2JC30-F1
#
_entry.id   AF-A0A0F2JC30-F1
#
_cell.length_a   1.000
_cell.length_b   1.000
_cell.length_c   1.000
_cell.angle_alpha   90.00
_cell.angle_beta   90.00
_cell.angle_gamma   90.00
#
_symmetry.space_group_name_H-M   'P 1'
#
loop_
_entity.id
_entity.type
_entity.pdbx_description
1 polymer ?
#
loop_
_entity_poly.entity_id
_entity_poly.type
_entity_poly.pdbx_seq_one_letter_code
_entity_poly.pdbx_strand_id
1 'polypeptide(L)' 'MLERLLELGPDQIIYVSCDSGTLARDLGILQSGGYRWLRCSRWIVSVDGARRVLNSAILGLSESLDMSGSQSKMLF' A
#
# COMPACT_ATOMS: atom_id res chain seq x y z
N MET A 1 -3.77 -7.90 13.58
CA MET A 1 -3.11 -8.36 12.34
C MET A 1 -2.21 -7.28 11.75
N LEU A 2 -2.73 -6.07 11.47
CA LEU A 2 -1.92 -4.95 10.97
C LEU A 2 -0.74 -4.57 11.87
N GLU A 3 -0.88 -4.67 13.19
CA GLU A 3 0.21 -4.42 14.15
C GLU A 3 1.45 -5.28 13.85
N ARG A 4 1.27 -6.55 13.44
CA ARG A 4 2.39 -7.43 13.07
C ARG A 4 3.09 -6.96 11.78
N LEU A 5 2.35 -6.41 10.82
CA LEU A 5 2.95 -5.83 9.61
C LEU A 5 3.80 -4.60 9.95
N LEU A 6 3.33 -3.78 10.90
CA LEU A 6 4.10 -2.63 11.39
C LEU A 6 5.37 -3.06 12.13
N GLU A 7 5.30 -4.12 12.93
CA GLU A 7 6.47 -4.69 13.62
C GLU A 7 7.51 -5.26 12.65
N LEU A 8 7.06 -5.95 11.59
CA LEU A 8 7.95 -6.52 10.58
C LEU A 8 8.56 -5.47 9.64
N GLY A 9 7.87 -4.34 9.45
CA GLY A 9 8.35 -3.21 8.66
C GLY A 9 8.77 -3.54 7.22
N PRO A 10 8.00 -4.31 6.41
CA PRO A 10 8.36 -4.54 5.02
C PRO A 10 8.43 -3.22 4.23
N ASP A 11 9.40 -3.10 3.32
CA ASP A 11 9.61 -1.88 2.53
C ASP A 11 8.41 -1.49 1.66
N GLN A 12 7.63 -2.48 1.19
CA GLN A 12 6.46 -2.27 0.36
C GLN A 12 5.34 -3.25 0.71
N ILE A 13 4.11 -2.75 0.72
CA ILE A 13 2.89 -3.52 0.97
C ILE A 13 1.95 -3.35 -0.22
N ILE A 14 1.45 -4.46 -0.75
CA ILE A 14 0.30 -4.48 -1.66
C ILE A 14 -0.90 -4.95 -0.86
N TYR A 15 -1.85 -4.04 -0.60
CA TYR A 15 -3.08 -4.33 0.10
C TYR A 15 -4.21 -4.47 -0.92
N VAL A 16 -4.95 -5.59 -0.91
CA VAL A 16 -6.10 -5.83 -1.81
C VAL A 16 -7.36 -6.08 -0.99
N SER A 17 -8.45 -5.39 -1.32
CA SER A 17 -9.75 -5.54 -0.67
C SER A 17 -10.91 -5.30 -1.62
N CYS A 18 -11.98 -6.09 -1.50
CA CYS A 18 -13.27 -5.80 -2.12
C CYS A 18 -14.12 -4.80 -1.32
N ASP A 19 -13.81 -4.60 -0.03
CA ASP A 19 -14.49 -3.63 0.83
C ASP A 19 -13.67 -2.34 0.96
N SER A 20 -14.27 -1.23 0.51
CA SER A 20 -13.61 0.07 0.46
C SER A 20 -13.46 0.73 1.84
N GLY A 21 -14.38 0.48 2.78
CA GLY A 21 -14.35 1.07 4.12
C GLY A 21 -13.23 0.47 4.98
N THR A 22 -13.14 -0.86 5.00
CA THR A 22 -12.08 -1.60 5.70
C THR A 22 -10.72 -1.27 5.11
N LEU A 23 -10.63 -1.19 3.78
CA LEU A 23 -9.40 -0.71 3.12
C LEU A 23 -9.03 0.67 3.66
N ALA A 24 -9.88 1.68 3.48
CA ALA A 24 -9.58 3.05 3.89
C ALA A 24 -9.18 3.18 5.37
N ARG A 25 -9.80 2.40 6.27
CA ARG A 25 -9.43 2.34 7.68
C ARG A 25 -8.00 1.82 7.88
N ASP A 26 -7.71 0.65 7.32
CA ASP A 26 -6.43 -0.03 7.49
C ASP A 26 -5.28 0.78 6.88
N LEU A 27 -5.57 1.40 5.74
CA LEU A 27 -4.74 2.37 5.06
C LEU A 27 -4.34 3.55 5.97
N GLY A 28 -5.27 4.11 6.75
CA GLY A 28 -4.97 5.14 7.74
C GLY A 28 -4.07 4.66 8.89
N ILE A 29 -4.26 3.41 9.33
CA ILE A 29 -3.41 2.77 10.36
C ILE A 29 -1.98 2.61 9.84
N LEU A 30 -1.81 2.05 8.63
CA LEU A 30 -0.49 1.88 8.00
C LEU A 30 0.21 3.22 7.80
N GLN A 31 -0.52 4.25 7.38
CA GLN A 31 0.04 5.59 7.24
C GLN A 31 0.53 6.16 8.57
N SER A 32 -0.22 5.94 9.65
CA SER A 32 0.20 6.34 11.00
C SER A 32 1.44 5.56 11.47
N GLY A 33 1.65 4.35 10.95
CA GLY A 33 2.83 3.51 11.17
C GLY A 33 4.01 3.80 10.23
N GLY A 34 4.00 4.90 9.48
CA GLY A 34 5.14 5.34 8.66
C GLY A 34 5.10 4.95 7.20
N TYR A 35 4.01 4.34 6.71
CA TYR A 35 3.85 4.03 5.29
C TYR A 35 3.30 5.22 4.49
N ARG A 36 3.67 5.32 3.21
CA ARG A 36 3.18 6.34 2.27
C ARG A 36 2.45 5.71 1.09
N TRP A 37 1.43 6.43 0.60
CA TRP A 37 0.71 6.10 -0.62
C TRP A 37 1.63 6.14 -1.84
N LEU A 38 1.76 5.02 -2.55
CA LEU A 38 2.43 4.99 -3.85
C LEU A 38 1.43 4.94 -4.99
N ARG A 39 0.40 4.09 -4.86
CA ARG A 39 -0.63 3.92 -5.89
C ARG A 39 -1.92 3.37 -5.29
N CYS A 40 -3.05 3.87 -5.78
CA CYS A 40 -4.35 3.24 -5.57
C CYS A 40 -4.97 2.90 -6.93
N SER A 41 -5.49 1.70 -7.05
CA SER A 41 -6.13 1.21 -8.26
C SER A 41 -7.47 0.55 -7.93
N ARG A 42 -8.45 0.77 -8.79
CA ARG A 42 -9.74 0.08 -8.76
C ARG A 42 -9.84 -0.81 -9.98
N TRP A 43 -10.15 -2.07 -9.76
CA TRP A 43 -10.31 -3.10 -10.78
C TRP A 43 -11.75 -3.58 -10.82
N ILE A 44 -12.23 -3.91 -12.01
CA ILE A 44 -13.47 -4.65 -12.20
C ILE A 44 -13.09 -6.02 -12.75
N VAL A 45 -13.33 -7.06 -11.97
CA VAL A 45 -13.07 -8.45 -12.35
C VAL A 45 -14.40 -9.17 -12.54
N SER A 46 -14.51 -9.97 -13.60
CA SER A 46 -15.66 -10.87 -13.78
C SER A 46 -15.39 -12.17 -13.04
N VAL A 47 -16.25 -12.53 -12.09
CA VAL A 47 -16.20 -13.80 -11.35
C VAL A 47 -17.58 -14.44 -11.49
N ASP A 48 -17.63 -15.65 -12.06
CA ASP A 48 -18.88 -16.39 -12.29
C ASP A 48 -19.96 -15.58 -13.04
N GLY A 49 -19.52 -14.77 -14.03
CA GLY A 49 -20.39 -13.90 -14.81
C GLY A 49 -20.83 -12.62 -14.10
N ALA A 50 -20.53 -12.45 -12.81
CA ALA A 50 -20.80 -11.22 -12.06
C ALA A 50 -19.58 -10.28 -12.05
N ARG A 51 -19.83 -8.98 -12.27
CA ARG A 51 -18.79 -7.94 -12.14
C ARG A 51 -18.56 -7.64 -10.66
N ARG A 52 -17.33 -7.81 -10.19
CA ARG A 52 -16.90 -7.48 -8.82
C ARG A 52 -15.86 -6.37 -8.84
N VAL A 53 -15.97 -5.46 -7.89
CA VAL A 53 -14.99 -4.39 -7.68
C VAL A 53 -13.93 -4.86 -6.71
N LEU A 54 -12.67 -4.69 -7.08
CA LEU A 54 -11.53 -4.90 -6.20
C LEU A 54 -10.73 -3.60 -6.13
N ASN A 55 -10.37 -3.20 -4.92
CA ASN A 55 -9.51 -2.06 -4.66
C ASN A 55 -8.15 -2.58 -4.23
N SER A 56 -7.09 -1.98 -4.76
CA SER A 56 -5.73 -2.27 -4.33
C SER A 56 -4.98 -0.99 -4.02
N ALA A 57 -4.18 -1.01 -2.96
CA ALA A 57 -3.27 0.05 -2.63
C ALA A 57 -1.84 -0.49 -2.51
N ILE A 58 -0.89 0.24 -3.07
CA ILE A 58 0.54 0.01 -2.90
C ILE A 58 1.04 1.08 -1.96
N LEU A 59 1.68 0.66 -0.87
CA LEU A 59 2.30 1.53 0.11
C LEU A 59 3.79 1.22 0.21
N GLY A 60 4.60 2.23 0.48
CA GLY A 60 6.03 2.07 0.78
C GLY A 60 6.39 2.65 2.13
N LEU A 61 7.33 2.03 2.83
CA LEU A 61 7.84 2.54 4.10
C LEU A 61 8.61 3.85 3.86
N SER A 62 8.32 4.89 4.64
CA SER A 62 8.86 6.24 4.42
C SER A 62 10.37 6.28 4.37
N GLU A 63 11.05 5.64 5.32
CA GLU A 63 12.50 5.65 5.44
C GLU A 63 13.18 4.99 4.22
N SER A 64 12.66 3.85 3.76
CA SER A 64 13.17 3.13 2.59
C SER A 64 12.99 3.94 1.30
N LEU A 65 11.88 4.67 1.17
CA LEU A 65 11.62 5.56 0.05
C LEU A 65 12.56 6.77 0.05
N ASP A 66 12.83 7.38 1.21
CA ASP A 66 13.71 8.54 1.33
C ASP A 66 15.18 8.19 1.01
N MET A 67 15.62 6.98 1.38
CA MET A 67 16.94 6.45 1.00
C MET A 67 17.12 6.28 -0.52
N SER A 68 16.04 5.93 -1.25
CA SER A 68 16.08 5.83 -2.72
C SER A 68 16.24 7.20 -3.40
N GLY A 69 15.72 8.28 -2.80
CA GLY A 69 15.87 9.65 -3.31
C GLY A 69 17.26 10.25 -3.08
N SER A 70 17.99 9.77 -2.07
CA SER A 70 19.32 10.26 -1.73
C SER A 70 20.45 9.70 -2.60
N GLN A 71 20.22 8.63 -3.37
CA GLN A 71 21.22 8.03 -4.28
C GLN A 71 21.27 8.72 -5.66
N SER A 72 20.35 9.63 -6.00
CA SER A 72 20.31 10.30 -7.31
C SER A 72 21.09 11.62 -7.39
N LYS A 73 21.97 11.94 -6.42
CA LYS A 73 22.76 13.19 -6.43
C LYS A 73 24.29 13.04 -6.51
N MET A 74 24.80 11.83 -6.74
CA MET A 74 26.25 11.63 -6.91
C MET A 74 26.56 10.65 -8.03
N LEU A 75 26.39 11.10 -9.27
CA LEU A 75 27.14 10.58 -10.41
C LEU A 75 27.62 11.82 -11.19
N PHE A 76 28.93 12.00 -11.20
CA PHE A 76 29.66 12.99 -11.99
C PHE A 76 29.47 12.75 -13.49
#